data_AF-A0A9D5DUD9-F1
#
_entry.id   AF-A0A9D5DUD9-F1
#
_cell.length_a   1.000
_cell.length_b   1.000
_cell.length_c   1.000
_cell.angle_alpha   90.00
_cell.angle_beta   90.00
_cell.angle_gamma   90.00
#
_symmetry.space_group_name_H-M   'P 1'
#
loop_
_entity.id
_entity.type
_entity.pdbx_description
1 polymer ?
#
loop_
_entity_poly.entity_id
_entity_poly.type
_entity_poly.pdbx_seq_one_letter_code
_entity_poly.pdbx_strand_id
1 'polypeptide(L)'
;MDETIGHSNYDSVIEVSNKLFKLVSNKLGVNTAYIARKENEQIKIVNAFNEKETILSKDAEIDYYESSCKKVFESDQEYTTVENLMTNPTTQDQVASREWHVRGFMGVKLKSMNGDIFGTLCVMDYAEKHFSEEDVEFLKTIAEVLSYIIELDETFADIELLSVPIIPIRSGLAILALQGNINKSRGKKILEDTLNYALDQRINYFVIDLSQIKYSDTNFAVLLHSLISALRLMGVKVMLSGVPVQLAHEHLIRDQLVKLDVAYVKTIEAALMKIGYVLKDVSADKE
;
A
#
# COMPACT_ATOMS: atom_id res chain seq x y z
N MET A 1 22.50 -7.71 -16.09
CA MET A 1 21.32 -6.85 -16.34
C MET A 1 20.29 -7.34 -15.36
N ASP A 2 20.23 -6.69 -14.21
CA ASP A 2 19.57 -7.20 -13.01
C ASP A 2 18.30 -6.37 -12.78
N GLU A 3 17.15 -7.04 -12.83
CA GLU A 3 15.82 -6.45 -12.72
C GLU A 3 15.57 -6.03 -11.27
N THR A 4 15.44 -4.73 -11.06
CA THR A 4 15.18 -4.11 -9.77
C THR A 4 13.69 -4.27 -9.45
N ILE A 5 13.31 -5.37 -8.80
CA ILE A 5 11.96 -5.57 -8.28
C ILE A 5 11.74 -4.57 -7.13
N GLY A 6 10.89 -3.58 -7.38
CA GLY A 6 10.48 -2.60 -6.38
C GLY A 6 9.58 -3.25 -5.35
N HIS A 7 10.13 -3.58 -4.19
CA HIS A 7 9.34 -3.95 -3.02
C HIS A 7 8.46 -2.77 -2.59
N SER A 8 7.15 -2.98 -2.65
CA SER A 8 6.13 -2.06 -2.17
C SER A 8 5.49 -2.66 -0.91
N ASN A 9 4.93 -1.83 -0.03
CA ASN A 9 4.29 -2.26 1.24
C ASN A 9 3.17 -3.33 1.06
N TYR A 10 2.80 -3.66 -0.17
CA TYR A 10 1.80 -4.66 -0.56
C TYR A 10 2.25 -6.12 -0.39
N ASP A 11 3.55 -6.40 -0.22
CA ASP A 11 4.04 -7.79 -0.22
C ASP A 11 3.44 -8.63 0.93
N SER A 12 3.21 -8.05 2.11
CA SER A 12 2.67 -8.77 3.27
C SER A 12 1.20 -9.17 3.11
N VAL A 13 0.37 -8.26 2.58
CA VAL A 13 -1.06 -8.51 2.34
C VAL A 13 -1.25 -9.46 1.17
N ILE A 14 -0.45 -9.32 0.11
CA ILE A 14 -0.42 -10.27 -1.00
C ILE A 14 0.00 -11.66 -0.51
N GLU A 15 1.04 -11.76 0.33
CA GLU A 15 1.49 -13.04 0.87
C GLU A 15 0.42 -13.74 1.74
N VAL A 16 -0.26 -12.98 2.60
CA VAL A 16 -1.36 -13.52 3.42
C VAL A 16 -2.54 -13.93 2.53
N SER A 17 -2.88 -13.12 1.52
CA SER A 17 -3.92 -13.46 0.54
C SER A 17 -3.59 -14.74 -0.22
N ASN A 18 -2.32 -14.95 -0.61
CA ASN A 18 -1.89 -16.16 -1.30
C ASN A 18 -2.02 -17.41 -0.42
N LYS A 19 -1.78 -17.30 0.90
CA LYS A 19 -2.01 -18.43 1.84
C LYS A 19 -3.49 -18.79 1.91
N LEU A 20 -4.37 -17.79 1.96
CA LEU A 20 -5.82 -18.00 1.95
C LEU A 20 -6.30 -18.59 0.62
N PHE A 21 -5.80 -18.11 -0.52
CA PHE A 21 -6.13 -18.67 -1.82
C PHE A 21 -5.68 -20.11 -1.97
N LYS A 22 -4.49 -20.47 -1.46
CA LYS A 22 -4.05 -21.85 -1.43
C LYS A 22 -4.95 -22.73 -0.57
N LEU A 23 -5.45 -22.22 0.56
CA LEU A 23 -6.44 -22.93 1.38
C LEU A 23 -7.74 -23.16 0.60
N VAL A 24 -8.24 -22.12 -0.09
CA VAL A 24 -9.43 -22.19 -0.94
C VAL A 24 -9.27 -23.21 -2.07
N SER A 25 -8.17 -23.10 -2.83
CA SER A 25 -7.77 -24.02 -3.90
C SER A 25 -7.82 -25.48 -3.42
N ASN A 26 -7.16 -25.77 -2.29
CA ASN A 26 -7.09 -27.13 -1.74
C ASN A 26 -8.45 -27.65 -1.26
N LYS A 27 -9.23 -26.84 -0.53
CA LYS A 27 -10.53 -27.27 0.04
C LYS A 27 -11.57 -27.50 -1.04
N LEU A 28 -11.63 -26.63 -2.06
CA LEU A 28 -12.61 -26.72 -3.15
C LEU A 28 -12.11 -27.58 -4.33
N GLY A 29 -10.83 -27.93 -4.33
CA GLY A 29 -10.17 -28.67 -5.40
C GLY A 29 -10.21 -27.92 -6.73
N VAL A 30 -10.03 -26.60 -6.71
CA VAL A 30 -10.07 -25.70 -7.88
C VAL A 30 -8.68 -25.22 -8.23
N ASN A 31 -8.40 -25.02 -9.52
CA ASN A 31 -7.10 -24.55 -9.96
C ASN A 31 -6.82 -23.08 -9.61
N THR A 32 -7.81 -22.20 -9.72
CA THR A 32 -7.59 -20.75 -9.63
C THR A 32 -8.50 -20.12 -8.59
N ALA A 33 -7.94 -19.23 -7.76
CA ALA A 33 -8.68 -18.34 -6.87
C ALA A 33 -8.17 -16.91 -7.06
N TYR A 34 -9.06 -15.92 -7.14
CA TYR A 34 -8.68 -14.55 -7.42
C TYR A 34 -9.65 -13.52 -6.84
N ILE A 35 -9.13 -12.31 -6.61
CA ILE A 35 -9.91 -11.14 -6.26
C ILE A 35 -9.97 -10.22 -7.45
N ALA A 36 -11.17 -9.76 -7.77
CA ALA A 36 -11.39 -8.83 -8.85
C ALA A 36 -12.18 -7.60 -8.37
N ARG A 37 -11.85 -6.44 -8.91
CA ARG A 37 -12.52 -5.17 -8.63
C ARG A 37 -13.04 -4.57 -9.92
N LYS A 38 -14.23 -3.96 -9.85
CA LYS A 38 -14.77 -3.17 -10.95
C LYS A 38 -14.22 -1.75 -10.88
N GLU A 39 -13.57 -1.32 -11.94
CA GLU A 39 -13.12 0.07 -12.15
C GLU A 39 -13.75 0.59 -13.45
N ASN A 40 -14.74 1.49 -13.33
CA ASN A 40 -15.57 1.93 -14.45
C ASN A 40 -16.27 0.74 -15.14
N GLU A 41 -16.02 0.53 -16.44
CA GLU A 41 -16.54 -0.61 -17.21
C GLU A 41 -15.49 -1.72 -17.38
N GLN A 42 -14.45 -1.74 -16.56
CA GLN A 42 -13.41 -2.78 -16.58
C GLN A 42 -13.37 -3.55 -15.26
N ILE A 43 -12.97 -4.81 -15.35
CA ILE A 43 -12.59 -5.66 -14.23
C ILE A 43 -11.07 -5.71 -14.18
N LYS A 44 -10.51 -5.32 -13.04
CA LYS A 44 -9.09 -5.48 -12.72
C LYS A 44 -8.89 -6.59 -11.72
N ILE A 45 -7.82 -7.36 -11.90
CA ILE A 45 -7.45 -8.44 -10.99
C ILE A 45 -6.54 -7.87 -9.92
N VAL A 46 -7.01 -7.85 -8.67
CA VAL A 46 -6.24 -7.35 -7.53
C VAL A 46 -5.15 -8.36 -7.18
N ASN A 47 -5.51 -9.64 -7.16
CA ASN A 47 -4.58 -10.75 -6.97
C ASN A 47 -5.17 -12.04 -7.53
N ALA A 48 -4.31 -12.95 -7.98
CA ALA A 48 -4.70 -14.26 -8.49
C ALA A 48 -3.69 -15.33 -8.09
N PHE A 49 -4.20 -16.47 -7.68
CA PHE A 49 -3.45 -17.68 -7.39
C PHE A 49 -3.88 -18.79 -8.34
N ASN A 50 -2.90 -19.48 -8.93
CA ASN A 50 -3.09 -20.60 -9.83
C ASN A 50 -2.27 -21.79 -9.31
N GLU A 51 -2.90 -22.94 -9.04
CA GLU A 51 -2.24 -24.09 -8.42
C GLU A 51 -1.36 -24.86 -9.42
N LYS A 52 -1.89 -25.18 -10.60
CA LYS A 52 -1.21 -26.03 -11.60
C LYS A 52 -0.93 -25.28 -12.89
N GLU A 53 -1.97 -24.70 -13.47
CA GLU A 53 -1.91 -24.02 -14.76
C GLU A 53 -2.39 -22.58 -14.62
N THR A 54 -1.82 -21.66 -15.40
CA THR A 54 -2.25 -20.26 -15.35
C THR A 54 -3.53 -20.10 -16.17
N ILE A 55 -4.66 -19.93 -15.49
CA ILE A 55 -5.94 -19.52 -16.11
C ILE A 55 -6.01 -18.00 -16.20
N LEU A 56 -5.62 -17.31 -15.13
CA LEU A 56 -5.76 -15.87 -14.99
C LEU A 56 -4.47 -15.23 -14.45
N SER A 57 -4.00 -14.19 -15.13
CA SER A 57 -2.90 -13.34 -14.66
C SER A 57 -3.42 -12.16 -13.85
N LYS A 58 -2.61 -11.67 -12.90
CA LYS A 58 -2.87 -10.42 -12.18
C LYS A 58 -2.90 -9.19 -13.09
N ASP A 59 -2.23 -9.26 -14.24
CA ASP A 59 -2.14 -8.14 -15.19
C ASP A 59 -3.31 -8.13 -16.19
N ALA A 60 -4.30 -9.02 -16.01
CA ALA A 60 -5.46 -9.09 -16.87
C ALA A 60 -6.42 -7.92 -16.60
N GLU A 61 -6.88 -7.29 -17.69
CA GLU A 61 -7.99 -6.34 -17.70
C GLU A 61 -9.07 -6.89 -18.61
N ILE A 62 -10.30 -6.96 -18.10
CA ILE A 62 -11.42 -7.61 -18.79
C ILE A 62 -12.57 -6.61 -18.84
N ASP A 63 -13.28 -6.51 -19.96
CA ASP A 63 -14.51 -5.73 -20.02
C ASP A 63 -15.55 -6.26 -19.02
N TYR A 64 -16.21 -5.37 -18.29
CA TYR A 64 -17.19 -5.72 -17.27
C TYR A 64 -18.33 -6.59 -17.82
N TYR A 65 -18.81 -6.30 -19.03
CA TYR A 65 -19.94 -7.01 -19.63
C TYR A 65 -19.54 -8.39 -20.16
N GLU A 66 -18.25 -8.60 -20.47
CA GLU A 66 -17.71 -9.88 -20.91
C GLU A 66 -17.17 -10.75 -19.76
N SER A 67 -17.14 -10.23 -18.53
CA SER A 67 -16.60 -10.91 -17.34
C SER A 67 -17.66 -11.71 -16.57
N SER A 68 -17.26 -12.87 -16.05
CA SER A 68 -18.09 -13.64 -15.10
C SER A 68 -18.35 -12.91 -13.78
N CYS A 69 -17.55 -11.89 -13.44
CA CYS A 69 -17.81 -11.02 -12.29
C CYS A 69 -19.17 -10.32 -12.38
N LYS A 70 -19.66 -10.00 -13.58
CA LYS A 70 -20.97 -9.36 -13.77
C LYS A 70 -22.09 -10.11 -13.05
N LYS A 71 -22.14 -11.43 -13.20
CA LYS A 71 -23.14 -12.27 -12.54
C LYS A 71 -23.05 -12.20 -11.02
N VAL A 72 -21.84 -12.19 -10.48
CA VAL A 72 -21.63 -12.10 -9.03
C VAL A 72 -22.12 -10.74 -8.51
N PHE A 73 -21.80 -9.65 -9.22
CA PHE A 73 -22.25 -8.31 -8.84
C PHE A 73 -23.78 -8.16 -8.91
N GLU A 74 -24.40 -8.67 -9.97
CA GLU A 74 -25.84 -8.59 -10.23
C GLU A 74 -26.68 -9.61 -9.45
N SER A 75 -26.04 -10.57 -8.77
CA SER A 75 -26.76 -11.60 -8.00
C SER A 75 -27.39 -11.06 -6.71
N ASP A 76 -28.68 -11.36 -6.53
CA ASP A 76 -29.43 -11.08 -5.29
C ASP A 76 -28.99 -11.97 -4.12
N GLN A 77 -28.45 -13.16 -4.40
CA GLN A 77 -28.02 -14.12 -3.37
C GLN A 77 -26.61 -13.85 -2.83
N GLU A 78 -25.96 -12.79 -3.32
CA GLU A 78 -24.59 -12.38 -2.98
C GLU A 78 -23.47 -13.34 -3.43
N TYR A 79 -23.85 -14.41 -4.11
CA TYR A 79 -22.94 -15.35 -4.74
C TYR A 79 -23.47 -15.83 -6.09
N THR A 80 -22.64 -16.53 -6.85
CA THR A 80 -23.01 -17.23 -8.09
C THR A 80 -22.20 -18.50 -8.17
N THR A 81 -22.84 -19.60 -8.56
CA THR A 81 -22.19 -20.85 -8.94
C THR A 81 -22.60 -21.21 -10.36
N VAL A 82 -21.68 -21.74 -11.14
CA VAL A 82 -21.93 -22.29 -12.47
C VAL A 82 -21.09 -23.54 -12.63
N GLU A 83 -21.76 -24.67 -12.88
CA GLU A 83 -21.07 -25.97 -13.01
C GLU A 83 -20.20 -26.04 -14.26
N ASN A 84 -20.72 -25.48 -15.36
CA ASN A 84 -20.02 -25.36 -16.63
C ASN A 84 -20.36 -24.02 -17.30
N LEU A 85 -19.41 -23.09 -17.29
CA LEU A 85 -19.59 -21.77 -17.89
C LEU A 85 -19.81 -21.84 -19.42
N MET A 86 -19.18 -22.81 -20.10
CA MET A 86 -19.26 -22.95 -21.56
C MET A 86 -20.62 -23.43 -22.06
N THR A 87 -21.35 -24.20 -21.25
CA THR A 87 -22.68 -24.72 -21.63
C THR A 87 -23.83 -23.92 -21.02
N ASN A 88 -23.53 -23.04 -20.06
CA ASN A 88 -24.54 -22.20 -19.44
C ASN A 88 -24.89 -21.00 -20.36
N PRO A 89 -26.17 -20.84 -20.78
CA PRO A 89 -26.58 -19.86 -21.79
C PRO A 89 -26.24 -18.40 -21.46
N THR A 90 -26.01 -18.08 -20.18
CA THR A 90 -25.75 -16.72 -19.72
C THR A 90 -24.27 -16.45 -19.43
N THR A 91 -23.39 -17.44 -19.58
CA THR A 91 -21.92 -17.29 -19.46
C THR A 91 -21.15 -17.80 -20.67
N GLN A 92 -21.77 -18.56 -21.57
CA GLN A 92 -21.06 -19.18 -22.71
C GLN A 92 -20.33 -18.16 -23.59
N ASP A 93 -20.80 -16.92 -23.66
CA ASP A 93 -20.22 -15.85 -24.47
C ASP A 93 -19.17 -15.00 -23.74
N GLN A 94 -18.89 -15.29 -22.46
CA GLN A 94 -17.93 -14.56 -21.62
C GLN A 94 -16.49 -15.01 -21.86
N VAL A 95 -15.51 -14.14 -21.54
CA VAL A 95 -14.07 -14.40 -21.75
C VAL A 95 -13.61 -15.71 -21.10
N ALA A 96 -14.03 -15.95 -19.85
CA ALA A 96 -13.67 -17.16 -19.12
C ALA A 96 -14.12 -18.45 -19.83
N SER A 97 -15.26 -18.41 -20.52
CA SER A 97 -15.79 -19.53 -21.29
C SER A 97 -15.12 -19.66 -22.66
N ARG A 98 -15.03 -18.56 -23.41
CA ARG A 98 -14.63 -18.57 -24.83
C ARG A 98 -13.13 -18.67 -25.05
N GLU A 99 -12.36 -17.97 -24.22
CA GLU A 99 -10.91 -17.86 -24.41
C GLU A 99 -10.18 -18.79 -23.46
N TRP A 100 -10.60 -18.83 -22.19
CA TRP A 100 -9.95 -19.62 -21.16
C TRP A 100 -10.57 -20.99 -20.95
N HIS A 101 -11.69 -21.30 -21.63
CA HIS A 101 -12.32 -22.62 -21.60
C HIS A 101 -12.62 -23.14 -20.18
N VAL A 102 -12.90 -22.21 -19.25
CA VAL A 102 -13.26 -22.51 -17.86
C VAL A 102 -14.64 -23.17 -17.82
N ARG A 103 -14.81 -24.15 -16.94
CA ARG A 103 -16.10 -24.82 -16.72
C ARG A 103 -16.62 -24.51 -15.34
N GLY A 104 -15.97 -24.98 -14.29
CA GLY A 104 -16.39 -24.72 -12.91
C GLY A 104 -16.12 -23.27 -12.51
N PHE A 105 -17.15 -22.58 -12.02
CA PHE A 105 -17.03 -21.22 -11.50
C PHE A 105 -17.87 -21.02 -10.25
N MET A 106 -17.28 -20.37 -9.25
CA MET A 106 -18.01 -19.83 -8.11
C MET A 106 -17.45 -18.47 -7.76
N GLY A 107 -18.32 -17.52 -7.43
CA GLY A 107 -17.92 -16.20 -6.97
C GLY A 107 -18.85 -15.67 -5.89
N VAL A 108 -18.28 -14.93 -4.94
CA VAL A 108 -18.97 -14.26 -3.84
C VAL A 108 -18.62 -12.77 -3.85
N LYS A 109 -19.53 -11.93 -3.37
CA LYS A 109 -19.27 -10.49 -3.21
C LYS A 109 -18.25 -10.27 -2.08
N LEU A 110 -17.24 -9.45 -2.33
CA LEU A 110 -16.38 -8.86 -1.30
C LEU A 110 -17.01 -7.54 -0.89
N LYS A 111 -17.42 -7.45 0.37
CA LYS A 111 -18.04 -6.26 0.95
C LYS A 111 -17.13 -5.58 1.93
N SER A 112 -17.27 -4.26 2.03
CA SER A 112 -16.67 -3.46 3.07
C SER A 112 -17.38 -3.66 4.41
N MET A 113 -16.76 -3.22 5.51
CA MET A 113 -17.41 -3.18 6.83
C MET A 113 -18.65 -2.28 6.85
N ASN A 114 -18.75 -1.32 5.92
CA ASN A 114 -19.93 -0.47 5.76
C ASN A 114 -21.00 -1.08 4.86
N GLY A 115 -20.74 -2.26 4.28
CA GLY A 115 -21.67 -2.99 3.40
C GLY A 115 -21.54 -2.67 1.91
N ASP A 116 -20.65 -1.75 1.53
CA ASP A 116 -20.38 -1.43 0.12
C ASP A 116 -19.64 -2.57 -0.58
N ILE A 117 -19.95 -2.83 -1.85
CA ILE A 117 -19.27 -3.91 -2.59
C ILE A 117 -17.93 -3.39 -3.10
N PHE A 118 -16.83 -3.91 -2.55
CA PHE A 118 -15.47 -3.62 -2.99
C PHE A 118 -15.08 -4.41 -4.24
N GLY A 119 -15.57 -5.64 -4.38
CA GLY A 119 -15.17 -6.53 -5.46
C GLY A 119 -15.82 -7.91 -5.38
N THR A 120 -15.14 -8.91 -5.94
CA THR A 120 -15.56 -10.31 -5.89
C THR A 120 -14.38 -11.22 -5.57
N LEU A 121 -14.60 -12.21 -4.72
CA LEU A 121 -13.71 -13.36 -4.57
C LEU A 121 -14.27 -14.50 -5.42
N CYS A 122 -13.46 -14.99 -6.36
CA CYS A 122 -13.89 -15.97 -7.34
C CYS A 122 -12.93 -17.16 -7.39
N VAL A 123 -13.47 -18.31 -7.78
CA VAL A 123 -12.71 -19.53 -8.07
C VAL A 123 -13.10 -20.10 -9.43
N MET A 124 -12.12 -20.72 -10.09
CA MET A 124 -12.26 -21.27 -11.44
C MET A 124 -11.54 -22.62 -11.59
N ASP A 125 -12.11 -23.48 -12.42
CA ASP A 125 -11.48 -24.74 -12.82
C ASP A 125 -11.84 -25.12 -14.27
N TYR A 126 -10.96 -25.87 -14.93
CA TYR A 126 -11.21 -26.42 -16.26
C TYR A 126 -12.20 -27.60 -16.23
N ALA A 127 -12.30 -28.30 -15.10
CA ALA A 127 -13.29 -29.34 -14.88
C ALA A 127 -14.64 -28.73 -14.51
N GLU A 128 -15.71 -29.45 -14.85
CA GLU A 128 -17.04 -29.12 -14.32
C GLU A 128 -17.05 -29.34 -12.80
N LYS A 129 -17.68 -28.41 -12.07
CA LYS A 129 -17.66 -28.41 -10.60
C LYS A 129 -19.04 -28.10 -10.05
N HIS A 130 -19.58 -29.01 -9.26
CA HIS A 130 -20.71 -28.72 -8.41
C HIS A 130 -20.20 -28.18 -7.06
N PHE A 131 -20.66 -26.99 -6.67
CA PHE A 131 -20.33 -26.35 -5.39
C PHE A 131 -21.53 -26.46 -4.46
N SER A 132 -21.33 -27.08 -3.30
CA SER A 132 -22.36 -27.23 -2.27
C SER A 132 -22.61 -25.91 -1.53
N GLU A 133 -23.68 -25.85 -0.74
CA GLU A 133 -23.93 -24.71 0.17
C GLU A 133 -22.79 -24.53 1.19
N GLU A 134 -22.17 -25.62 1.65
CA GLU A 134 -20.99 -25.57 2.54
C GLU A 134 -19.79 -24.91 1.85
N ASP A 135 -19.59 -25.18 0.55
CA ASP A 135 -18.52 -24.58 -0.25
C ASP A 135 -18.71 -23.08 -0.44
N VAL A 136 -19.96 -22.67 -0.70
CA VAL A 136 -20.33 -21.25 -0.81
C VAL A 136 -20.09 -20.54 0.51
N GLU A 137 -20.53 -21.11 1.63
CA GLU A 137 -20.36 -20.50 2.97
C GLU A 137 -18.90 -20.42 3.38
N PHE A 138 -18.11 -21.44 3.06
CA PHE A 138 -16.67 -21.41 3.22
C PHE A 138 -16.04 -20.27 2.41
N LEU A 139 -16.39 -20.11 1.13
CA LEU A 139 -15.84 -19.04 0.31
C LEU A 139 -16.26 -17.65 0.81
N LYS A 140 -17.50 -17.50 1.29
CA LYS A 140 -17.98 -16.26 1.95
C LYS A 140 -17.16 -15.91 3.18
N THR A 141 -16.89 -16.89 4.05
CA THR A 141 -16.05 -16.70 5.25
C THR A 141 -14.64 -16.22 4.86
N ILE A 142 -14.05 -16.80 3.82
CA ILE A 142 -12.73 -16.37 3.34
C ILE A 142 -12.81 -14.96 2.74
N ALA A 143 -13.88 -14.63 2.03
CA ALA A 143 -14.11 -13.28 1.52
C ALA A 143 -14.19 -12.24 2.64
N GLU A 144 -14.89 -12.52 3.75
CA GLU A 144 -14.94 -11.63 4.91
C GLU A 144 -13.56 -11.39 5.53
N VAL A 145 -12.76 -12.44 5.69
CA VAL A 145 -11.38 -12.32 6.19
C VAL A 145 -10.52 -11.47 5.25
N LEU A 146 -10.63 -11.69 3.94
CA LEU A 146 -9.91 -10.92 2.93
C LEU A 146 -10.34 -9.45 2.91
N SER A 147 -11.65 -9.17 3.01
CA SER A 147 -12.17 -7.81 3.13
C SER A 147 -11.55 -7.07 4.31
N TYR A 148 -11.49 -7.71 5.48
CA TYR A 148 -10.86 -7.11 6.66
C TYR A 148 -9.38 -6.79 6.45
N ILE A 149 -8.63 -7.69 5.80
CA ILE A 149 -7.22 -7.48 5.51
C ILE A 149 -7.03 -6.32 4.52
N ILE A 150 -7.84 -6.26 3.46
CA ILE A 150 -7.76 -5.22 2.43
C ILE A 150 -8.07 -3.84 3.01
N GLU A 151 -9.15 -3.72 3.79
CA GLU A 151 -9.49 -2.44 4.43
C GLU A 151 -8.47 -1.98 5.45
N LEU A 152 -7.91 -2.91 6.22
CA LEU A 152 -6.86 -2.60 7.17
C LEU A 152 -5.63 -2.03 6.44
N ASP A 153 -5.29 -2.62 5.28
CA ASP A 153 -4.20 -2.14 4.42
C ASP A 153 -4.48 -0.75 3.85
N GLU A 154 -5.67 -0.54 3.26
CA GLU A 154 -6.08 0.78 2.75
C GLU A 154 -6.06 1.83 3.86
N THR A 155 -6.56 1.50 5.06
CA THR A 155 -6.52 2.38 6.23
C THR A 155 -5.09 2.72 6.64
N PHE A 156 -4.17 1.74 6.66
CA PHE A 156 -2.77 2.00 6.97
C PHE A 156 -2.09 2.84 5.88
N ALA A 157 -2.39 2.59 4.61
CA ALA A 157 -1.89 3.38 3.49
C ALA A 157 -2.38 4.83 3.56
N ASP A 158 -3.65 5.06 3.90
CA ASP A 158 -4.22 6.38 4.09
C ASP A 158 -3.58 7.11 5.27
N ILE A 159 -3.35 6.43 6.40
CA ILE A 159 -2.61 7.00 7.53
C ILE A 159 -1.18 7.40 7.11
N GLU A 160 -0.51 6.59 6.29
CA GLU A 160 0.82 6.91 5.76
C GLU A 160 0.81 8.10 4.78
N LEU A 161 -0.28 8.27 4.02
CA LEU A 161 -0.46 9.34 3.04
C LEU A 161 -0.96 10.66 3.66
N LEU A 162 -1.63 10.65 4.81
CA LEU A 162 -2.33 11.83 5.34
C LEU A 162 -1.48 12.77 6.22
N SER A 163 -0.20 12.48 6.48
CA SER A 163 0.62 13.40 7.28
C SER A 163 2.08 13.45 6.83
N VAL A 164 2.45 14.52 6.13
CA VAL A 164 3.82 15.02 6.18
C VAL A 164 3.92 15.83 7.47
N PRO A 165 4.66 15.37 8.52
CA PRO A 165 4.54 15.95 9.86
C PRO A 165 5.36 17.25 9.97
N ILE A 166 4.91 18.29 9.27
CA ILE A 166 5.51 19.62 9.32
C ILE A 166 4.91 20.37 10.51
N ILE A 167 5.74 20.63 11.51
CA ILE A 167 5.37 21.34 12.72
C ILE A 167 5.90 22.78 12.60
N PRO A 168 5.03 23.78 12.37
CA PRO A 168 5.44 25.18 12.42
C PRO A 168 5.88 25.56 13.83
N ILE A 169 7.09 26.11 13.96
CA ILE A 169 7.54 26.67 15.24
C ILE A 169 7.29 28.18 15.26
N ARG A 170 7.63 28.86 14.17
CA ARG A 170 7.30 30.27 13.90
C ARG A 170 7.55 30.63 12.44
N SER A 171 7.25 31.86 12.06
CA SER A 171 7.60 32.40 10.74
C SER A 171 9.07 32.12 10.40
N GLY A 172 9.29 31.45 9.27
CA GLY A 172 10.63 31.11 8.78
C GLY A 172 11.30 29.89 9.41
N LEU A 173 10.65 29.17 10.34
CA LEU A 173 11.20 27.99 11.01
C LEU A 173 10.15 26.89 11.16
N ALA A 174 10.47 25.70 10.64
CA ALA A 174 9.63 24.52 10.78
C ALA A 174 10.47 23.28 11.12
N ILE A 175 9.80 22.30 11.72
CA ILE A 175 10.34 20.95 11.94
C ILE A 175 9.63 20.00 11.00
N LEU A 176 10.37 19.14 10.32
CA LEU A 176 9.83 18.00 9.60
C LEU A 176 10.17 16.74 10.41
N ALA A 177 9.18 16.12 11.05
CA ALA A 177 9.42 14.88 11.77
C ALA A 177 9.22 13.69 10.83
N LEU A 178 10.30 12.98 10.49
CA LEU A 178 10.22 11.76 9.69
C LEU A 178 10.05 10.55 10.62
N GLN A 179 8.94 9.83 10.48
CA GLN A 179 8.55 8.75 11.39
C GLN A 179 8.18 7.48 10.63
N GLY A 180 8.54 6.32 11.18
CA GLY A 180 8.13 5.01 10.66
C GLY A 180 8.95 4.56 9.45
N ASN A 181 8.34 3.73 8.60
CA ASN A 181 8.94 3.30 7.33
C ASN A 181 8.55 4.28 6.22
N ILE A 182 9.48 4.57 5.29
CA ILE A 182 9.23 5.50 4.19
C ILE A 182 9.44 4.76 2.87
N ASN A 183 8.32 4.34 2.28
CA ASN A 183 8.30 3.77 0.94
C ASN A 183 8.38 4.87 -0.15
N LYS A 184 8.46 4.47 -1.42
CA LYS A 184 8.60 5.39 -2.57
C LYS A 184 7.44 6.39 -2.68
N SER A 185 6.20 5.93 -2.50
CA SER A 185 5.00 6.77 -2.62
C SER A 185 4.99 7.87 -1.55
N ARG A 186 5.18 7.46 -0.29
CA ARG A 186 5.27 8.38 0.85
C ARG A 186 6.46 9.32 0.73
N GLY A 187 7.61 8.83 0.24
CA GLY A 187 8.80 9.65 0.00
C GLY A 187 8.54 10.78 -1.00
N LYS A 188 7.88 10.47 -2.13
CA LYS A 188 7.51 11.48 -3.12
C LYS A 188 6.60 12.55 -2.51
N LYS A 189 5.61 12.15 -1.72
CA LYS A 189 4.69 13.07 -1.04
C LYS A 189 5.40 13.94 -0.01
N ILE A 190 6.28 13.37 0.82
CA ILE A 190 7.13 14.11 1.76
C ILE A 190 7.95 15.18 1.02
N LEU A 191 8.55 14.83 -0.11
CA LEU A 191 9.32 15.77 -0.92
C LEU A 191 8.44 16.92 -1.43
N GLU A 192 7.35 16.61 -2.12
CA GLU A 192 6.46 17.61 -2.72
C GLU A 192 5.84 18.54 -1.66
N ASP A 193 5.26 17.99 -0.61
CA ASP A 193 4.58 18.77 0.42
C ASP A 193 5.56 19.62 1.22
N THR A 194 6.77 19.12 1.53
CA THR A 194 7.78 19.90 2.26
C THR A 194 8.27 21.09 1.43
N LEU A 195 8.51 20.90 0.13
CA LEU A 195 8.97 21.97 -0.75
C LEU A 195 7.87 23.04 -0.95
N ASN A 196 6.62 22.62 -1.18
CA ASN A 196 5.49 23.53 -1.29
C ASN A 196 5.30 24.32 0.01
N TYR A 197 5.34 23.64 1.16
CA TYR A 197 5.25 24.30 2.46
C TYR A 197 6.39 25.30 2.68
N ALA A 198 7.62 24.94 2.30
CA ALA A 198 8.78 25.83 2.41
C ALA A 198 8.58 27.13 1.63
N LEU A 199 8.00 27.03 0.43
CA LEU A 199 7.68 28.16 -0.43
C LEU A 199 6.56 29.02 0.17
N ASP A 200 5.41 28.41 0.46
CA ASP A 200 4.20 29.11 0.90
C ASP A 200 4.39 29.82 2.23
N GLN A 201 5.10 29.18 3.17
CA GLN A 201 5.36 29.70 4.51
C GLN A 201 6.70 30.45 4.63
N ARG A 202 7.40 30.66 3.51
CA ARG A 202 8.70 31.37 3.43
C ARG A 202 9.70 30.88 4.48
N ILE A 203 9.90 29.57 4.51
CA ILE A 203 10.76 28.91 5.50
C ILE A 203 12.23 29.23 5.21
N ASN A 204 12.96 29.66 6.25
CA ASN A 204 14.40 29.92 6.20
C ASN A 204 15.20 28.75 6.81
N TYR A 205 14.60 28.05 7.77
CA TYR A 205 15.21 26.95 8.50
C TYR A 205 14.27 25.76 8.60
N PHE A 206 14.77 24.58 8.22
CA PHE A 206 14.13 23.29 8.50
C PHE A 206 14.98 22.47 9.45
N VAL A 207 14.37 21.96 10.51
CA VAL A 207 14.95 20.87 11.32
C VAL A 207 14.26 19.59 10.88
N ILE A 208 15.01 18.65 10.30
CA ILE A 208 14.46 17.34 9.95
C ILE A 208 14.83 16.38 11.09
N ASP A 209 13.81 15.88 11.78
CA ASP A 209 14.00 14.95 12.89
C ASP A 209 13.85 13.50 12.42
N LEU A 210 14.86 12.69 12.72
CA LEU A 210 14.97 11.29 12.29
C LEU A 210 14.77 10.31 13.45
N SER A 211 14.42 10.79 14.64
CA SER A 211 14.43 10.02 15.89
C SER A 211 13.55 8.77 15.87
N GLN A 212 12.50 8.77 15.05
CA GLN A 212 11.51 7.69 14.97
C GLN A 212 11.56 6.90 13.65
N ILE A 213 12.68 6.95 12.92
CA ILE A 213 12.91 6.08 11.77
C ILE A 213 13.31 4.69 12.26
N LYS A 214 12.58 3.66 11.80
CA LYS A 214 12.73 2.27 12.28
C LYS A 214 13.44 1.34 11.30
N TYR A 215 13.34 1.60 10.00
CA TYR A 215 13.96 0.80 8.95
C TYR A 215 14.14 1.68 7.73
N SER A 216 15.35 1.70 7.18
CA SER A 216 15.65 2.47 5.97
C SER A 216 16.46 1.58 5.05
N ASP A 217 15.94 1.36 3.86
CA ASP A 217 16.71 0.84 2.75
C ASP A 217 17.49 1.99 2.08
N THR A 218 18.09 1.71 0.94
CA THR A 218 18.77 2.72 0.11
C THR A 218 17.83 3.80 -0.42
N ASN A 219 16.51 3.54 -0.53
CA ASN A 219 15.54 4.53 -1.02
C ASN A 219 15.36 5.70 -0.05
N PHE A 220 15.42 5.45 1.26
CA PHE A 220 15.37 6.51 2.27
C PHE A 220 16.54 7.50 2.14
N ALA A 221 17.76 7.01 1.95
CA ALA A 221 18.93 7.87 1.82
C ALA A 221 18.85 8.73 0.54
N VAL A 222 18.38 8.16 -0.57
CA VAL A 222 18.11 8.88 -1.83
C VAL A 222 17.04 9.96 -1.64
N LEU A 223 15.94 9.64 -0.94
CA LEU A 223 14.90 10.60 -0.62
C LEU A 223 15.47 11.77 0.20
N LEU A 224 16.17 11.46 1.29
CA LEU A 224 16.69 12.48 2.20
C LEU A 224 17.69 13.39 1.48
N HIS A 225 18.56 12.83 0.65
CA HIS A 225 19.48 13.60 -0.19
C HIS A 225 18.72 14.53 -1.15
N SER A 226 17.69 14.03 -1.85
CA SER A 226 16.89 14.81 -2.79
C SER A 226 16.16 15.95 -2.08
N LEU A 227 15.54 15.67 -0.94
CA LEU A 227 14.82 16.65 -0.12
C LEU A 227 15.74 17.76 0.37
N ILE A 228 16.88 17.41 0.97
CA ILE A 228 17.85 18.38 1.48
C ILE A 228 18.42 19.22 0.34
N SER A 229 18.78 18.60 -0.78
CA SER A 229 19.33 19.30 -1.94
C SER A 229 18.32 20.32 -2.49
N ALA A 230 17.06 19.92 -2.65
CA ALA A 230 15.99 20.79 -3.14
C ALA A 230 15.72 21.96 -2.17
N LEU A 231 15.60 21.70 -0.87
CA LEU A 231 15.43 22.75 0.15
C LEU A 231 16.60 23.75 0.13
N ARG A 232 17.83 23.26 0.00
CA ARG A 232 19.01 24.12 -0.09
C ARG A 232 19.07 24.95 -1.36
N LEU A 233 18.65 24.40 -2.50
CA LEU A 233 18.51 25.14 -3.75
C LEU A 233 17.50 26.29 -3.62
N MET A 234 16.46 26.11 -2.80
CA MET A 234 15.50 27.16 -2.44
C MET A 234 16.04 28.18 -1.42
N GLY A 235 17.30 28.05 -0.99
CA GLY A 235 17.92 28.92 0.01
C GLY A 235 17.58 28.57 1.46
N VAL A 236 16.94 27.42 1.70
CA VAL A 236 16.56 26.97 3.04
C VAL A 236 17.73 26.29 3.73
N LYS A 237 18.02 26.68 4.96
CA LYS A 237 19.05 26.04 5.80
C LYS A 237 18.45 24.82 6.49
N VAL A 238 19.12 23.67 6.36
CA VAL A 238 18.63 22.40 6.90
C VAL A 238 19.56 21.88 7.99
N MET A 239 18.97 21.33 9.05
CA MET A 239 19.66 20.60 10.11
C MET A 239 19.01 19.24 10.32
N LEU A 240 19.81 18.22 10.63
CA LEU A 240 19.32 16.88 10.97
C LEU A 240 19.41 16.66 12.48
N SER A 241 18.31 16.24 13.10
CA SER A 241 18.27 15.85 14.52
C SER A 241 17.93 14.38 14.69
N GLY A 242 18.38 13.82 15.83
CA GLY A 242 17.90 12.51 16.28
C GLY A 242 18.31 11.33 15.39
N VAL A 243 19.46 11.38 14.72
CA VAL A 243 19.94 10.25 13.89
C VAL A 243 20.00 8.96 14.72
N PRO A 244 19.19 7.93 14.40
CA PRO A 244 19.21 6.67 15.15
C PRO A 244 20.53 5.93 15.01
N VAL A 245 20.91 5.19 16.06
CA VAL A 245 22.13 4.37 16.09
C VAL A 245 22.18 3.40 14.91
N GLN A 246 21.05 2.81 14.53
CA GLN A 246 20.92 1.89 13.40
C GLN A 246 21.38 2.54 12.08
N LEU A 247 20.97 3.79 11.80
CA LEU A 247 21.38 4.53 10.60
C LEU A 247 22.86 4.88 10.61
N ALA A 248 23.44 5.08 11.79
CA ALA A 248 24.86 5.36 11.95
C ALA A 248 25.74 4.11 11.75
N HIS A 249 25.20 2.90 11.95
CA HIS A 249 25.92 1.63 11.75
C HIS A 249 25.79 1.06 10.33
N GLU A 250 24.69 1.34 9.63
CA GLU A 250 24.49 0.86 8.26
C GLU A 250 25.43 1.60 7.30
N HIS A 251 26.33 0.87 6.64
CA HIS A 251 27.47 1.45 5.92
C HIS A 251 27.04 2.30 4.72
N LEU A 252 26.07 1.83 3.93
CA LEU A 252 25.63 2.51 2.72
C LEU A 252 24.91 3.83 3.04
N ILE A 253 24.05 3.82 4.05
CA ILE A 253 23.29 4.97 4.51
C ILE A 253 24.22 5.97 5.18
N ARG A 254 25.06 5.53 6.12
CA ARG A 254 26.01 6.41 6.81
C ARG A 254 26.87 7.18 5.82
N ASP A 255 27.40 6.51 4.80
CA ASP A 255 28.27 7.13 3.81
C ASP A 255 27.53 8.13 2.91
N GLN A 256 26.21 7.96 2.71
CA GLN A 256 25.37 8.97 2.06
C GLN A 256 25.05 10.14 2.98
N LEU A 257 24.72 9.88 4.24
CA LEU A 257 24.41 10.91 5.23
C LEU A 257 25.61 11.85 5.43
N VAL A 258 26.81 11.32 5.61
CA VAL A 258 28.02 12.14 5.84
C VAL A 258 28.32 13.10 4.66
N LYS A 259 27.86 12.78 3.45
CA LYS A 259 28.01 13.66 2.27
C LYS A 259 27.01 14.81 2.22
N LEU A 260 25.96 14.76 3.03
CA LEU A 260 25.01 15.86 3.16
C LEU A 260 25.69 17.03 3.86
N ASP A 261 25.82 18.14 3.16
CA ASP A 261 26.29 19.39 3.76
C ASP A 261 25.13 20.05 4.53
N VAL A 262 24.93 19.53 5.75
CA VAL A 262 23.94 19.93 6.75
C VAL A 262 24.53 19.85 8.14
N ALA A 263 23.98 20.59 9.09
CA ALA A 263 24.39 20.45 10.48
C ALA A 263 23.67 19.26 11.13
N TYR A 264 24.45 18.36 11.73
CA TYR A 264 23.94 17.30 12.60
C TYR A 264 23.86 17.78 14.05
N VAL A 265 22.73 17.54 14.70
CA VAL A 265 22.52 17.81 16.12
C VAL A 265 21.89 16.60 16.81
N LYS A 266 22.06 16.51 18.13
CA LYS A 266 21.52 15.39 18.89
C LYS A 266 19.99 15.44 19.01
N THR A 267 19.43 16.63 19.24
CA THR A 267 18.00 16.83 19.54
C THR A 267 17.47 18.08 18.82
N ILE A 268 16.14 18.18 18.68
CA ILE A 268 15.46 19.39 18.20
C ILE A 268 15.85 20.60 19.07
N GLU A 269 15.90 20.44 20.39
CA GLU A 269 16.36 21.48 21.31
C GLU A 269 17.75 22.02 20.93
N ALA A 270 18.70 21.13 20.64
CA ALA A 270 20.04 21.54 20.21
C ALA A 270 20.02 22.26 18.84
N ALA A 271 19.13 21.87 17.92
CA ALA A 271 18.92 22.62 16.68
C ALA A 271 18.44 24.04 16.96
N LEU A 272 17.40 24.20 17.79
CA LEU A 272 16.83 25.50 18.15
C LEU A 272 17.88 26.41 18.79
N MET A 273 18.68 25.89 19.73
CA MET A 273 19.78 26.65 20.34
C MET A 273 20.81 27.12 19.30
N LYS A 274 21.16 26.25 18.34
CA LYS A 274 22.14 26.57 17.28
C LYS A 274 21.68 27.69 16.34
N ILE A 275 20.38 27.87 16.15
CA ILE A 275 19.81 28.99 15.38
C ILE A 275 19.49 30.21 16.25
N GLY A 276 19.99 30.26 17.49
CA GLY A 276 19.94 31.44 18.35
C GLY A 276 18.75 31.52 19.30
N TYR A 277 18.04 30.41 19.54
CA TYR A 277 16.93 30.37 20.50
C TYR A 277 17.44 29.97 21.88
N VAL A 278 16.78 30.50 22.90
CA VAL A 278 17.05 30.13 24.29
C VAL A 278 15.79 29.48 24.84
N LEU A 279 15.89 28.23 25.27
CA LEU A 279 14.84 27.58 26.03
C LEU A 279 14.97 28.02 27.48
N LYS A 280 13.84 28.44 28.07
CA LYS A 280 13.76 28.81 29.48
C LYS A 280 12.71 27.95 30.15
N ASP A 281 13.04 27.43 31.32
CA ASP A 281 12.06 26.79 32.18
C ASP A 281 11.24 27.87 32.90
N VAL A 282 9.96 27.96 32.57
CA VAL A 282 9.04 28.97 33.13
C VAL A 282 8.57 28.57 34.53
N SER A 283 8.87 27.34 34.98
CA SER A 283 8.50 26.86 36.32
C SER A 283 9.50 27.25 37.42
N ALA A 284 10.72 27.64 37.05
CA ALA A 284 11.79 28.01 37.99
C ALA A 284 11.72 29.47 38.49
N ASP A 285 10.91 30.33 37.86
CA ASP A 285 10.75 31.76 38.24
C ASP A 285 9.57 32.00 39.22
N LYS A 286 9.07 30.94 39.89
CA LYS A 286 7.92 31.00 40.82
C LYS A 286 8.25 30.71 42.30
N GLU A 287 9.52 30.66 42.69
CA GLU A 287 9.95 30.62 44.11
C GLU A 287 10.44 31.98 44.62
#